data_AF-A0A4Y1R0V0-F1
#
_entry.id   AF-A0A4Y1R0V0-F1
#
_cell.length_a   1.000
_cell.length_b   1.000
_cell.length_c   1.000
_cell.angle_alpha   90.00
_cell.angle_beta   90.00
_cell.angle_gamma   90.00
#
_symmetry.space_group_name_H-M   'P 1'
#
loop_
_entity.id
_entity.type
_entity.pdbx_description
1 polymer ?
#
loop_
_entity_poly.entity_id
_entity_poly.type
_entity_poly.pdbx_seq_one_letter_code
_entity_poly.pdbx_strand_id
1 'polypeptide(L)'
;MCRKIARNVMAMATGEAPAEVATTEFPEIVKTVQEAWEKVEDKYAVSSLGVAVAVALWGSTGLISAIDRLPLVPGALELVGIGYTGWFAYKNLVFKPDREALTQKIKDTYKDIIGSG
;
A
#
# COMPACT_ATOMS: atom_id res chain seq x y z
N MET A 1 -8.18 -4.84 68.40
CA MET A 1 -9.24 -5.64 67.76
C MET A 1 -9.62 -4.97 66.45
N CYS A 2 -8.86 -5.20 65.39
CA CYS A 2 -9.07 -4.56 64.07
C CYS A 2 -9.77 -5.56 63.15
N ARG A 3 -10.98 -5.20 62.70
CA ARG A 3 -11.78 -5.99 61.74
C ARG A 3 -11.07 -6.00 60.39
N LYS A 4 -10.74 -7.20 59.93
CA LYS A 4 -10.25 -7.51 58.58
C LYS A 4 -11.38 -7.21 57.58
N ILE A 5 -11.28 -6.11 56.83
CA ILE A 5 -12.14 -5.86 55.67
C ILE A 5 -11.57 -6.69 54.52
N ALA A 6 -12.15 -7.87 54.30
CA ALA A 6 -11.87 -8.71 53.16
C ALA A 6 -12.42 -8.02 51.91
N ARG A 7 -11.51 -7.58 51.02
CA ARG A 7 -11.86 -7.18 49.66
C ARG A 7 -12.28 -8.44 48.90
N ASN A 8 -13.57 -8.61 48.66
CA ASN A 8 -14.06 -9.54 47.64
C ASN A 8 -13.83 -8.89 46.28
N VAL A 9 -12.69 -9.18 45.66
CA VAL A 9 -12.53 -9.01 44.21
C VAL A 9 -13.28 -10.19 43.58
N MET A 10 -14.48 -9.94 43.07
CA MET A 10 -15.16 -10.91 42.20
C MET A 10 -14.36 -11.03 40.90
N ALA A 11 -13.73 -12.18 40.71
CA ALA A 11 -13.41 -12.67 39.38
C ALA A 11 -14.73 -13.12 38.72
N MET A 12 -15.43 -12.19 38.08
CA MET A 12 -16.52 -12.48 37.14
C MET A 12 -15.91 -12.51 35.73
N ALA A 13 -15.31 -13.64 35.37
CA ALA A 13 -14.95 -13.98 34.00
C ALA A 13 -14.82 -15.50 33.85
N THR A 14 -15.91 -16.21 34.17
CA THR A 14 -16.20 -17.49 33.53
C THR A 14 -17.68 -17.48 33.20
N GLY A 15 -17.96 -16.90 32.04
CA GLY A 15 -19.13 -17.21 31.26
C GLY A 15 -18.62 -17.76 29.94
N GLU A 16 -18.31 -19.05 29.93
CA GLU A 16 -18.43 -19.83 28.70
C GLU A 16 -19.89 -19.69 28.26
N ALA A 17 -20.10 -18.84 27.25
CA ALA A 17 -21.21 -18.97 26.32
C ALA A 17 -20.56 -19.10 24.94
N PRO A 18 -20.97 -20.11 24.16
CA PRO A 18 -20.12 -20.67 23.11
C PRO A 18 -20.01 -19.68 21.96
N ALA A 19 -18.81 -19.58 21.41
CA ALA A 19 -18.64 -19.20 20.02
C ALA A 19 -19.22 -20.34 19.15
N GLU A 20 -20.54 -20.43 19.06
CA GLU A 20 -21.27 -21.39 18.23
C GLU A 20 -21.61 -20.83 16.84
N VAL A 21 -20.87 -19.82 16.39
CA VAL A 21 -20.86 -19.30 15.01
C VAL A 21 -19.43 -19.06 14.50
N ALA A 22 -18.53 -20.04 14.67
CA ALA A 22 -17.20 -20.00 14.04
C ALA A 22 -16.48 -21.35 13.97
N THR A 23 -17.07 -22.44 14.48
CA THR A 23 -16.41 -23.75 14.55
C THR A 23 -17.00 -24.79 13.60
N THR A 24 -18.11 -24.51 12.92
CA THR A 24 -18.71 -25.38 11.89
C THR A 24 -18.36 -24.94 10.47
N GLU A 25 -18.14 -23.64 10.24
CA GLU A 25 -17.84 -23.08 8.90
C GLU A 25 -16.37 -23.28 8.51
N PHE A 26 -15.45 -23.09 9.47
CA PHE A 26 -14.02 -23.37 9.26
C PHE A 26 -13.71 -24.83 8.89
N PRO A 27 -14.24 -25.86 9.58
CA PRO A 27 -13.97 -27.24 9.17
C PRO A 27 -14.59 -27.59 7.83
N GLU A 28 -15.71 -26.95 7.42
CA GLU A 28 -16.27 -27.12 6.08
C GLU A 28 -15.38 -26.48 5.01
N ILE A 29 -14.96 -25.23 5.19
CA ILE A 29 -14.05 -24.54 4.25
C ILE A 29 -12.72 -25.27 4.14
N VAL A 30 -12.15 -25.73 5.27
CA VAL A 30 -10.91 -26.52 5.27
C VAL A 30 -11.11 -27.86 4.56
N LYS A 31 -12.24 -28.55 4.77
CA LYS A 31 -12.56 -29.79 4.04
C LYS A 31 -12.74 -29.54 2.55
N THR A 32 -13.42 -28.48 2.14
CA THR A 32 -13.60 -28.13 0.71
C THR A 32 -12.27 -27.77 0.07
N VAL A 33 -11.40 -27.03 0.76
CA VAL A 33 -10.04 -26.73 0.30
C VAL A 33 -9.21 -28.00 0.22
N GLN A 34 -9.33 -28.90 1.20
CA GLN A 34 -8.62 -30.17 1.23
C GLN A 34 -9.10 -31.12 0.11
N GLU A 35 -10.41 -31.24 -0.12
CA GLU A 35 -10.98 -31.98 -1.24
C GLU A 35 -10.58 -31.39 -2.59
N ALA A 36 -10.62 -30.07 -2.73
CA ALA A 36 -10.13 -29.38 -3.93
C ALA A 36 -8.63 -29.63 -4.13
N TRP A 37 -7.85 -29.71 -3.06
CA TRP A 37 -6.41 -29.98 -3.11
C TRP A 37 -6.10 -31.46 -3.43
N GLU A 38 -6.91 -32.39 -2.93
CA GLU A 38 -6.84 -33.82 -3.29
C GLU A 38 -7.29 -34.08 -4.74
N LYS A 39 -8.26 -33.32 -5.25
CA LYS A 39 -8.77 -33.42 -6.63
C LYS A 39 -7.81 -32.85 -7.68
N VAL A 40 -6.85 -32.03 -7.27
CA VAL A 40 -5.79 -31.55 -8.17
C VAL A 40 -4.85 -32.71 -8.47
N GLU A 41 -4.91 -33.23 -9.69
CA GLU A 41 -4.07 -34.34 -10.16
C GLU A 41 -2.57 -33.98 -10.18
N ASP A 42 -2.26 -32.69 -10.35
CA ASP A 42 -0.89 -32.16 -10.42
C ASP A 42 -0.52 -31.31 -9.19
N LYS A 43 -0.55 -31.94 -8.00
CA LYS A 43 -0.13 -31.29 -6.73
C LYS A 43 1.28 -30.69 -6.81
N TYR A 44 2.16 -31.28 -7.62
CA TYR A 44 3.52 -30.78 -7.84
C TYR A 44 3.55 -29.49 -8.67
N ALA A 45 2.67 -29.35 -9.67
CA ALA A 45 2.55 -28.11 -10.46
C ALA A 45 1.95 -26.98 -9.62
N VAL A 46 0.91 -27.26 -8.82
CA VAL A 46 0.29 -26.25 -7.96
C VAL A 46 1.21 -25.83 -6.81
N SER A 47 1.92 -26.78 -6.20
CA SER A 47 2.89 -26.45 -5.15
C SER A 47 4.09 -25.68 -5.70
N SER A 48 4.64 -26.05 -6.86
CA SER A 48 5.73 -25.31 -7.49
C SER A 48 5.31 -23.91 -7.93
N LEU A 49 4.08 -23.74 -8.46
CA LEU A 49 3.52 -22.42 -8.75
C LEU A 49 3.34 -21.58 -7.48
N GLY A 50 2.84 -22.18 -6.39
CA GLY A 50 2.74 -21.52 -5.09
C GLY A 50 4.09 -21.06 -4.54
N VAL A 51 5.12 -21.90 -4.68
CA VAL A 51 6.50 -21.54 -4.33
C VAL A 51 7.02 -20.42 -5.21
N ALA A 52 6.77 -20.46 -6.53
CA ALA A 52 7.17 -19.39 -7.44
C ALA A 52 6.51 -18.05 -7.07
N VAL A 53 5.22 -18.05 -6.72
CA VAL A 53 4.51 -16.86 -6.25
C VAL A 53 5.10 -16.35 -4.92
N ALA A 54 5.38 -17.25 -3.97
CA ALA A 54 5.99 -16.88 -2.69
C ALA A 54 7.39 -16.27 -2.88
N VAL A 55 8.22 -16.87 -3.75
CA VAL A 55 9.55 -16.37 -4.10
C VAL A 55 9.46 -15.04 -4.84
N ALA A 56 8.50 -14.87 -5.75
CA ALA A 56 8.28 -13.61 -6.45
C ALA A 56 7.87 -12.49 -5.48
N LEU A 57 6.98 -12.78 -4.51
CA LEU A 57 6.61 -11.82 -3.46
C LEU A 57 7.79 -11.49 -2.53
N TRP A 58 8.55 -12.51 -2.09
CA TRP A 58 9.75 -12.32 -1.27
C TRP A 58 10.85 -11.54 -2.00
N GLY A 59 11.07 -11.84 -3.28
CA GLY A 59 11.99 -11.11 -4.14
C GLY A 59 11.55 -9.67 -4.38
N SER A 60 10.24 -9.45 -4.56
CA SER A 60 9.67 -8.10 -4.71
C SER A 60 9.87 -7.26 -3.46
N THR A 61 9.64 -7.81 -2.25
CA THR A 61 9.94 -7.08 -1.00
C THR A 61 11.44 -6.82 -0.82
N GLY A 62 12.31 -7.75 -1.24
CA GLY A 62 13.76 -7.54 -1.27
C GLY A 62 14.19 -6.42 -2.22
N LEU A 63 13.58 -6.37 -3.41
CA LEU A 63 13.81 -5.31 -4.41
C LEU A 63 13.28 -3.95 -3.93
N ILE A 64 12.06 -3.92 -3.38
CA ILE A 64 11.47 -2.71 -2.78
C ILE A 64 12.33 -2.23 -1.62
N SER A 65 12.81 -3.13 -0.77
CA SER A 65 13.73 -2.79 0.33
C SER A 65 15.09 -2.31 -0.16
N ALA A 66 15.58 -2.82 -1.30
CA ALA A 66 16.81 -2.34 -1.92
C ALA A 66 16.63 -0.94 -2.54
N ILE A 67 15.46 -0.65 -3.11
CA ILE A 67 15.08 0.67 -3.62
C ILE A 67 14.88 1.66 -2.46
N ASP A 68 14.19 1.25 -1.39
CA ASP A 68 13.92 2.05 -0.19
C ASP A 68 15.20 2.28 0.63
N ARG A 69 16.13 1.33 0.62
CA ARG A 69 17.51 1.49 1.14
C ARG A 69 18.47 2.14 0.16
N LEU A 70 18.03 2.54 -1.03
CA LEU A 70 18.81 3.39 -1.92
C LEU A 70 18.44 4.85 -1.58
N PRO A 71 19.23 5.56 -0.75
CA PRO A 71 19.04 7.00 -0.50
C PRO A 71 19.22 7.86 -1.77
N LEU A 72 19.42 7.23 -2.93
CA LEU A 72 19.50 7.83 -4.24
C LEU A 72 18.13 8.10 -4.86
N VAL A 73 17.03 7.45 -4.46
CA VAL A 73 15.71 7.75 -5.04
C VAL A 73 15.26 9.18 -4.69
N PRO A 74 15.35 9.64 -3.42
CA PRO A 74 15.09 11.03 -3.09
C PRO A 74 16.03 11.98 -3.84
N GLY A 75 17.33 11.68 -3.87
CA GLY A 75 18.32 12.52 -4.57
C GLY A 75 18.17 12.54 -6.09
N ALA A 76 17.75 11.45 -6.72
CA ALA A 76 17.54 11.35 -8.16
C ALA A 76 16.26 12.10 -8.57
N LEU A 77 15.17 11.95 -7.80
CA LEU A 77 13.95 12.73 -8.02
C LEU A 77 14.18 14.22 -7.78
N GLU A 78 15.01 14.58 -6.80
CA GLU A 78 15.43 15.96 -6.56
C GLU A 78 16.26 16.51 -7.74
N LEU A 79 17.24 15.74 -8.24
CA LEU A 79 18.08 16.15 -9.37
C LEU A 79 17.29 16.25 -10.67
N VAL A 80 16.32 15.35 -10.90
CA VAL A 80 15.37 15.42 -12.02
C VAL A 80 14.46 16.63 -11.86
N GLY A 81 13.95 16.90 -10.65
CA GLY A 81 13.13 18.06 -10.35
C GLY A 81 13.87 19.37 -10.61
N ILE A 82 15.08 19.52 -10.08
CA ILE A 82 15.94 20.70 -10.30
C ILE A 82 16.31 20.82 -11.77
N GLY A 83 16.67 19.72 -12.43
CA GLY A 83 17.01 19.71 -13.86
C GLY A 83 15.82 20.14 -14.73
N TYR A 84 14.62 19.64 -14.44
CA TYR A 84 13.40 20.03 -15.14
C TYR A 84 13.02 21.48 -14.86
N THR A 85 13.07 21.93 -13.60
CA THR A 85 12.82 23.33 -13.24
C THR A 85 13.82 24.28 -13.89
N GLY A 86 15.11 23.92 -13.94
CA GLY A 86 16.16 24.69 -14.60
C GLY A 86 15.96 24.76 -16.12
N TRP A 87 15.67 23.63 -16.77
CA TRP A 87 15.36 23.58 -18.20
C TRP A 87 14.07 24.34 -18.54
N PHE A 88 13.03 24.17 -17.72
CA PHE A 88 11.77 24.89 -17.85
C PHE A 88 12.01 26.39 -17.73
N ALA A 89 12.68 26.85 -16.68
CA ALA A 89 13.02 28.26 -16.51
C ALA A 89 13.86 28.78 -17.67
N TYR A 90 14.86 28.05 -18.14
CA TYR A 90 15.69 28.46 -19.27
C TYR A 90 14.88 28.60 -20.56
N LYS A 91 14.05 27.60 -20.89
CA LYS A 91 13.25 27.61 -22.12
C LYS A 91 12.10 28.62 -22.07
N ASN A 92 11.41 28.69 -20.95
CA ASN A 92 10.20 29.50 -20.81
C ASN A 92 10.51 30.96 -20.41
N LEU A 93 11.57 31.20 -19.62
CA LEU A 93 11.92 32.53 -19.15
C LEU A 93 13.15 33.12 -19.86
N VAL A 94 14.04 32.40 -20.54
CA VAL A 94 15.22 33.02 -21.18
C VAL A 94 15.03 33.19 -22.69
N PHE A 95 14.30 32.29 -23.35
CA PHE A 95 14.02 32.40 -24.78
C PHE A 95 12.90 33.40 -25.09
N LYS A 96 13.22 34.43 -25.88
CA LYS A 96 12.30 35.52 -26.26
C LYS A 96 10.97 35.09 -26.89
N PRO A 97 10.90 34.14 -27.85
CA PRO A 97 9.62 33.74 -28.43
C PRO A 97 8.71 32.99 -27.43
N ASP A 98 9.29 32.28 -26.46
CA ASP A 98 8.52 31.54 -25.45
C ASP A 98 7.94 32.46 -24.36
N ARG A 99 8.58 33.60 -24.03
CA ARG A 99 8.04 34.57 -23.07
C ARG A 99 6.67 35.14 -23.49
N GLU A 100 6.51 35.44 -24.77
CA GLU A 100 5.26 35.95 -25.31
C GLU A 100 4.18 34.87 -25.28
N ALA A 101 4.50 33.65 -25.72
CA ALA A 101 3.59 32.51 -25.70
C ALA A 101 3.12 32.12 -24.29
N LEU A 102 3.98 32.23 -23.27
CA LEU A 102 3.61 31.96 -21.87
C LEU A 102 2.77 33.07 -21.27
N THR A 103 3.12 34.32 -21.53
CA THR A 103 2.34 35.46 -21.07
C THR A 103 0.93 35.42 -21.67
N GLN A 104 0.83 34.99 -22.94
CA GLN A 104 -0.43 34.77 -23.63
C GLN A 104 -1.21 33.61 -23.00
N LYS A 105 -0.59 32.44 -22.81
CA LYS A 105 -1.22 31.30 -22.13
C LYS A 105 -1.73 31.64 -20.72
N ILE A 106 -0.93 32.36 -19.93
CA ILE A 106 -1.34 32.78 -18.58
C ILE A 106 -2.53 33.73 -18.66
N LYS A 107 -2.52 34.71 -19.59
CA LYS A 107 -3.65 35.62 -19.80
C LYS A 107 -4.91 34.91 -20.27
N ASP A 108 -4.77 33.94 -21.17
CA ASP A 108 -5.89 33.18 -21.72
C ASP A 108 -6.49 32.26 -20.65
N THR A 109 -5.66 31.51 -19.91
CA THR A 109 -6.13 30.69 -18.77
C THR A 109 -6.74 31.55 -17.66
N TYR A 110 -6.16 32.71 -17.36
CA TYR A 110 -6.74 33.66 -16.40
C TYR A 110 -8.11 34.11 -16.89
N LYS A 111 -8.23 34.60 -18.13
CA LYS A 111 -9.50 34.99 -18.74
C LYS A 111 -10.53 33.86 -18.76
N ASP A 112 -10.15 32.63 -19.06
CA ASP A 112 -11.09 31.49 -19.05
C ASP A 112 -11.64 31.22 -17.65
N ILE A 113 -10.83 31.40 -16.60
CA ILE A 113 -11.23 31.11 -15.21
C ILE A 113 -12.15 32.20 -14.64
N ILE A 114 -11.92 33.49 -14.94
CA ILE A 114 -12.70 34.63 -14.38
C ILE A 114 -13.71 35.21 -15.38
N GLY A 115 -13.56 34.89 -16.66
CA GLY A 115 -14.52 35.21 -17.72
C GLY A 115 -15.51 34.09 -18.00
N SER A 116 -15.35 32.89 -17.42
CA SER A 116 -16.42 31.88 -17.31
C SER A 116 -17.34 32.11 -16.10
N GLY A 117 -17.54 33.38 -15.73
CA GLY A 117 -18.50 33.83 -14.73
C GLY A 117 -19.48 34.81 -15.34
#